data_AF-A0A329RDT1-F1
#
_entry.id   AF-A0A329RDT1-F1
#
_cell.length_a   1.000
_cell.length_b   1.000
_cell.length_c   1.000
_cell.angle_alpha   90.00
_cell.angle_beta   90.00
_cell.angle_gamma   90.00
#
_symmetry.space_group_name_H-M   'P 1'
#
loop_
_entity.id
_entity.type
_entity.pdbx_description
1 polymer ?
#
loop_
_entity_poly.entity_id
_entity_poly.type
_entity_poly.pdbx_seq_one_letter_code
_entity_poly.pdbx_strand_id
1 'polypeptide(L)' 'MSLGDKKKKGKDFLATEIDRMLCLVEDRLHFGSELWVGIASAYNDQLRSGWPARDGDSL' A
#
# COMPACT_ATOMS: atom_id res chain seq x y z
N MET A 1 12.92 42.92 14.66
CA MET A 1 13.39 41.77 15.47
C MET A 1 12.35 40.66 15.32
N SER A 2 12.81 39.47 14.96
CA SER A 2 11.98 38.35 14.50
C SER A 2 11.16 37.73 15.64
N LEU A 3 9.85 37.64 15.47
CA LEU A 3 8.99 36.78 16.29
C LEU A 3 9.23 35.34 15.83
N GLY A 4 10.09 34.63 16.56
CA GLY A 4 10.41 33.24 16.26
C GLY A 4 9.16 32.38 16.34
N ASP A 5 8.75 31.84 15.18
CA ASP A 5 7.79 30.75 15.08
C ASP A 5 8.27 29.59 15.95
N LYS A 6 7.60 29.38 17.08
CA LYS A 6 7.76 28.17 17.89
C LYS A 6 7.32 27.00 17.04
N LYS A 7 8.27 26.29 16.41
CA LYS A 7 8.03 24.95 15.86
C LYS A 7 7.38 24.13 16.97
N LYS A 8 6.07 23.86 16.83
CA LYS A 8 5.36 22.94 17.72
C LYS A 8 6.09 21.60 17.59
N LYS A 9 6.73 21.17 18.68
CA LYS A 9 7.33 19.85 18.78
C LYS A 9 6.22 18.86 18.39
N GLY A 10 6.42 18.11 17.30
CA GLY A 10 5.44 17.13 16.85
C GLY A 10 5.09 16.22 18.02
N LYS A 11 3.80 15.95 18.25
CA LYS A 11 3.40 14.98 19.27
C LYS A 11 3.97 13.63 18.84
N ASP A 12 4.80 13.03 19.69
CA ASP A 12 5.24 11.66 19.48
C ASP A 12 4.01 10.74 19.51
N PHE A 13 3.86 9.89 18.49
CA PHE A 13 2.74 8.96 18.42
C PHE A 13 2.90 7.89 19.48
N LEU A 14 1.82 7.61 20.22
CA LEU A 14 1.78 6.47 21.12
C LEU A 14 1.80 5.17 20.31
N ALA A 15 2.38 4.10 20.87
CA ALA A 15 2.41 2.78 20.22
C ALA A 15 1.00 2.31 19.81
N THR A 16 -0.02 2.63 20.62
CA THR A 16 -1.44 2.35 20.34
C THR A 16 -2.00 3.18 19.19
N GLU A 17 -1.50 4.39 18.96
CA GLU A 17 -1.89 5.22 17.81
C GLU A 17 -1.27 4.65 16.53
N ILE A 18 -0.02 4.18 16.58
CA ILE A 18 0.66 3.52 15.46
C ILE A 18 -0.04 2.21 15.09
N ASP A 19 -0.35 1.36 16.07
CA ASP A 19 -1.04 0.09 15.87
C ASP A 19 -2.42 0.29 15.21
N ARG A 20 -3.20 1.26 15.71
CA ARG A 20 -4.47 1.63 15.09
C ARG A 20 -4.32 2.15 13.66
N MET A 21 -3.25 2.90 13.38
CA MET A 21 -2.96 3.36 12.03
C MET A 21 -2.59 2.19 11.11
N LEU A 22 -1.83 1.21 11.59
CA LEU A 22 -1.48 0.00 10.83
C LEU A 22 -2.72 -0.85 10.53
N CYS A 23 -3.60 -1.08 11.51
CA CYS A 23 -4.86 -1.78 11.27
C CYS A 23 -5.73 -1.05 10.24
N LEU A 24 -5.81 0.28 10.28
CA LEU A 24 -6.57 1.05 9.28
C LEU A 24 -5.94 1.02 7.89
N VAL A 25 -4.61 0.92 7.83
CA VAL A 25 -3.84 0.76 6.60
C VAL A 25 -4.09 -0.64 6.04
N GLU A 26 -4.01 -1.69 6.84
CA GLU A 26 -4.35 -3.08 6.45
C GLU A 26 -5.81 -3.22 6.01
N ASP A 27 -6.76 -2.62 6.73
CA ASP A 27 -8.19 -2.64 6.38
C ASP A 27 -8.49 -1.91 5.07
N ARG A 28 -7.73 -0.85 4.74
CA ARG A 28 -7.96 -0.02 3.54
C ARG A 28 -7.10 -0.41 2.35
N LEU A 29 -5.91 -0.95 2.57
CA LEU A 29 -5.10 -1.55 1.53
C LEU A 29 -5.62 -2.98 1.36
N HIS A 30 -6.48 -3.19 0.37
CA HIS A 30 -6.72 -4.52 -0.20
C HIS A 30 -5.46 -5.10 -0.90
N PHE A 31 -4.26 -4.73 -0.47
CA PHE A 31 -2.98 -5.29 -0.95
C PHE A 31 -2.68 -6.57 -0.19
N GLY A 32 -3.59 -7.53 -0.31
CA GLY A 32 -3.31 -8.93 -0.06
C GLY A 32 -2.69 -9.56 -1.30
N SER A 33 -1.94 -10.65 -1.12
CA SER A 33 -1.39 -11.48 -2.20
C SER A 33 -2.44 -11.91 -3.26
N GLU A 34 -3.71 -11.99 -2.86
CA GLU A 34 -4.83 -12.33 -3.76
C GLU A 34 -5.11 -11.24 -4.82
N LEU A 35 -4.78 -9.98 -4.54
CA LEU A 35 -4.98 -8.89 -5.51
C LEU A 35 -4.05 -9.07 -6.72
N TRP A 36 -2.81 -9.46 -6.49
CA TRP A 36 -1.82 -9.68 -7.55
C TRP A 36 -2.19 -10.86 -8.44
N VAL A 37 -2.78 -11.92 -7.87
CA VAL A 37 -3.33 -13.03 -8.64
C VAL A 37 -4.50 -12.57 -9.52
N GLY A 38 -5.39 -11.73 -8.98
CA GLY A 38 -6.49 -11.13 -9.76
C GLY A 38 -6.00 -10.24 -10.90
N ILE A 39 -4.97 -9.43 -10.66
CA ILE A 39 -4.35 -8.56 -11.67
C ILE A 39 -3.63 -9.40 -12.74
N ALA A 40 -2.90 -10.44 -12.33
CA ALA A 40 -2.25 -11.41 -13.22
C ALA A 40 -3.27 -12.09 -14.14
N SER A 41 -4.40 -12.52 -13.60
CA SER A 41 -5.49 -13.09 -14.40
C SER A 41 -6.01 -12.08 -15.42
N ALA A 42 -6.35 -10.86 -15.00
CA ALA A 42 -6.89 -9.84 -15.89
C ALA A 42 -5.88 -9.39 -16.98
N TYR A 43 -4.58 -9.39 -16.67
CA TYR A 43 -3.52 -9.14 -17.64
C TYR A 43 -3.40 -10.27 -18.66
N ASN A 44 -3.42 -11.52 -18.20
CA ASN A 44 -3.31 -12.70 -19.07
C ASN A 44 -4.52 -12.86 -20.00
N ASP A 45 -5.73 -12.44 -19.57
CA ASP A 45 -6.94 -12.46 -20.41
C ASP A 45 -6.82 -11.54 -21.63
N GLN A 46 -6.00 -10.49 -21.54
CA GLN A 46 -5.74 -9.54 -22.63
C GLN A 46 -4.44 -9.86 -23.38
N LEU A 47 -3.78 -10.97 -23.04
CA LEU A 47 -2.48 -11.32 -23.58
C LEU A 47 -2.60 -11.71 -25.04
N ARG A 48 -1.66 -11.23 -25.85
CA ARG A 48 -1.57 -11.63 -27.25
C ARG A 48 -1.12 -13.08 -27.35
N SER A 49 -1.67 -13.81 -28.32
CA SER A 49 -1.29 -15.20 -28.59
C SER A 49 0.23 -15.34 -28.75
N GLY A 50 0.81 -16.31 -28.06
CA GLY A 50 2.25 -16.61 -28.08
C GLY A 50 3.10 -15.86 -27.03
N TRP A 51 2.51 -14.98 -26.21
CA TRP A 51 3.21 -14.36 -25.08
C TRP A 51 3.12 -15.24 -23.83
N PRO A 52 4.15 -15.24 -22.95
CA PRO A 52 4.13 -16.01 -21.72
C PRO A 52 3.18 -15.36 -20.69
N ALA A 53 2.39 -16.20 -20.02
CA ALA A 53 1.54 -15.76 -18.90
C ALA A 53 2.39 -15.29 -17.72
N ARG A 54 1.84 -14.35 -16.93
CA ARG A 54 2.43 -13.85 -15.69
C ARG A 54 1.65 -14.36 -14.49
N ASP A 55 2.33 -14.72 -13.42
CA ASP A 55 1.72 -14.94 -12.10
C ASP A 55 1.76 -13.65 -11.28
N GLY A 56 1.11 -13.66 -10.11
CA GLY A 56 1.05 -12.50 -9.22
C GLY A 56 2.42 -12.08 -8.67
N ASP A 57 3.38 -13.00 -8.62
CA ASP A 57 4.74 -12.72 -8.12
C ASP A 57 5.67 -12.15 -9.21
N SER A 58 5.34 -12.41 -10.48
CA SER A 58 6.10 -11.98 -11.67
C SER A 58 5.57 -10.69 -12.31
N LEU A 59 4.50 -10.11 -11.77
CA LEU A 59 3.98 -8.79 -12.13
C LEU A 59 4.60 -7.70 -11.25
#